data_AF-A0A8D0FCX3-F1
#
_entry.id   AF-A0A8D0FCX3-F1
#
_cell.length_a   1.000
_cell.length_b   1.000
_cell.length_c   1.000
_cell.angle_alpha   90.00
_cell.angle_beta   90.00
_cell.angle_gamma   90.00
#
_symmetry.space_group_name_H-M   'P 1'
#
loop_
_entity.id
_entity.type
_entity.pdbx_description
1 polymer ?
#
loop_
_entity_poly.entity_id
_entity_poly.type
_entity_poly.pdbx_seq_one_letter_code
_entity_poly.pdbx_strand_id
1 'polypeptide(L)'
;MGDDSEPEQICWAHLLDVCLRRVFHWLDNRDRTWAALVCRKWNWALYSGSLWRSGTITFYGRPSRAHTLELQSALRHAKKFSKYLQHLEVKLLNPYNTAFTQKFQVTMRSLLSHLGECNSRLVSLSIKYLELDRLMWKNVVRVQFIKNLATFLRRMSKWLDYLNLKGARVTLEEGCELLNSLTCLRDKSFISEINIEDFFRLHLPFHSLVILSFNYNCISDELLDILREQSAHSLCTLNIQCHIHDPHGQVVWGMSWANLAKRAPKLNVNFFFERVMNHDHLARILLVEIPVRSISLRSCYFSDPDWTMRPTLTNLLPAYCHVLQVRETMVASYCRKCHFCKKALGLFWLDTFMFSN
;
A
#
# COMPACT_ATOMS: atom_id res chain seq x y z
N MET A 1 39.50 18.81 56.38
CA MET A 1 39.51 17.49 55.71
C MET A 1 38.35 17.54 54.72
N GLY A 2 38.67 17.78 53.45
CA GLY A 2 37.67 17.78 52.37
C GLY A 2 37.51 16.36 51.86
N ASP A 3 36.27 15.88 51.87
CA ASP A 3 35.86 14.60 51.32
C ASP A 3 35.73 14.75 49.80
N ASP A 4 36.85 14.57 49.08
CA ASP A 4 36.89 14.49 47.61
C ASP A 4 36.49 13.08 47.18
N SER A 5 35.22 12.72 47.35
CA SER A 5 34.65 11.57 46.66
C SER A 5 34.32 11.98 45.22
N GLU A 6 35.24 11.73 44.28
CA GLU A 6 34.94 11.86 42.84
C GLU A 6 33.69 11.02 42.51
N PRO A 7 32.72 11.56 41.74
CA PRO A 7 31.53 10.80 41.37
C PRO A 7 31.96 9.60 40.52
N GLU A 8 31.62 8.38 40.97
CA GLU A 8 31.85 7.14 40.21
C GLU A 8 31.36 7.32 38.77
N GLN A 9 32.32 7.42 37.85
CA GLN A 9 32.01 7.65 36.44
C GLN A 9 31.32 6.40 35.89
N ILE A 10 30.00 6.47 35.75
CA ILE A 10 29.19 5.36 35.24
C ILE A 10 29.67 5.00 33.83
N CYS A 11 30.36 3.87 33.72
CA CYS A 11 30.92 3.42 32.46
C CYS A 11 29.79 2.86 31.57
N TRP A 12 29.37 3.65 30.58
CA TRP A 12 28.35 3.30 29.58
C TRP A 12 28.64 2.01 28.80
N ALA A 13 29.88 1.51 28.82
CA ALA A 13 30.24 0.21 28.26
C ALA A 13 29.58 -0.97 28.99
N HIS A 14 29.20 -0.80 30.26
CA HIS A 14 28.57 -1.84 31.08
C HIS A 14 27.04 -1.83 31.04
N LEU A 15 26.43 -0.88 30.33
CA LEU A 15 24.97 -0.76 30.22
C LEU A 15 24.31 -2.10 29.87
N LEU A 16 23.22 -2.47 30.54
CA LEU A 16 22.52 -3.75 30.33
C LEU A 16 22.00 -3.90 28.89
N ASP A 17 21.97 -5.13 28.39
CA ASP A 17 21.56 -5.44 27.01
C ASP A 17 20.15 -4.94 26.68
N VAL A 18 19.22 -4.97 27.64
CA VAL A 18 17.86 -4.47 27.47
C VAL A 18 17.85 -2.97 27.19
N CYS A 19 18.66 -2.20 27.91
CA CYS A 19 18.83 -0.77 27.72
C CYS A 19 19.50 -0.47 26.38
N LEU A 20 20.56 -1.20 26.02
CA LEU A 20 21.24 -1.05 24.72
C LEU A 20 20.31 -1.33 23.55
N ARG A 21 19.49 -2.39 23.61
CA ARG A 21 18.49 -2.68 22.57
C ARG A 21 17.49 -1.54 22.43
N ARG A 22 17.07 -0.94 23.55
CA ARG A 22 16.16 0.21 23.55
C ARG A 22 16.81 1.44 22.93
N VAL A 23 18.07 1.72 23.22
CA VAL A 23 18.84 2.79 22.56
C VAL A 23 18.91 2.54 21.05
N PHE A 24 19.36 1.35 20.63
CA PHE A 24 19.49 0.99 19.21
C PHE A 24 18.15 1.03 18.47
N HIS A 25 17.03 0.76 19.15
CA HIS A 25 15.70 0.85 18.54
C HIS A 25 15.41 2.26 17.99
N TRP A 26 15.86 3.30 18.69
CA TRP A 26 15.66 4.71 18.31
C TRP A 26 16.69 5.23 17.31
N LEU A 27 17.78 4.51 17.07
CA LEU A 27 18.81 4.90 16.12
C LEU A 27 18.43 4.44 14.70
N ASP A 28 18.78 5.26 13.70
CA ASP A 28 18.73 4.84 12.30
C ASP A 28 19.83 3.81 11.99
N ASN A 29 19.79 3.21 10.79
CA ASN A 29 20.75 2.17 10.41
C ASN A 29 22.21 2.65 10.40
N ARG A 30 22.45 3.92 10.09
CA ARG A 30 23.80 4.50 10.07
C ARG A 30 24.30 4.69 11.49
N ASP A 31 23.48 5.28 12.35
CA ASP A 31 23.83 5.59 13.73
C ASP A 31 23.95 4.30 14.57
N ARG A 32 23.14 3.27 14.28
CA ARG A 32 23.34 1.92 14.83
C ARG A 32 24.73 1.37 14.49
N THR A 33 25.21 1.59 13.26
CA THR A 33 26.54 1.12 12.82
C THR A 33 27.63 1.87 13.56
N TRP A 34 27.51 3.19 13.75
CA TRP A 34 28.45 3.98 14.54
C TRP A 34 28.44 3.61 16.02
N ALA A 35 27.25 3.48 16.62
CA ALA A 35 27.09 3.05 18.00
C ALA A 35 27.73 1.67 18.25
N ALA A 36 27.64 0.76 17.28
CA ALA A 36 28.28 -0.55 17.35
C ALA A 36 29.82 -0.52 17.36
N LEU A 37 30.45 0.61 17.06
CA LEU A 37 31.91 0.78 17.12
C LEU A 37 32.42 1.23 18.49
N VAL A 38 31.52 1.66 19.40
CA VAL A 38 31.89 2.18 20.72
C VAL A 38 32.63 1.14 21.56
N CYS A 39 32.06 -0.07 21.68
CA CYS A 39 32.71 -1.20 22.36
C CYS A 39 32.08 -2.53 21.93
N ARG A 40 32.68 -3.66 22.37
CA ARG A 40 32.20 -5.02 22.04
C ARG A 40 30.74 -5.27 22.44
N LYS A 41 30.32 -4.78 23.62
CA LYS A 41 28.95 -4.97 24.11
C LYS A 41 27.91 -4.25 23.24
N TRP A 42 28.20 -3.01 22.85
CA TRP A 42 27.38 -2.25 21.92
C TRP A 42 27.37 -2.89 20.53
N ASN A 43 28.49 -3.46 20.10
CA ASN A 43 28.56 -4.23 18.87
C ASN A 43 27.61 -5.43 18.89
N TRP A 44 27.55 -6.19 19.99
CA TRP A 44 26.63 -7.31 20.14
C TRP A 44 25.16 -6.89 20.11
N ALA A 45 24.84 -5.72 20.70
CA ALA A 45 23.48 -5.19 20.67
C ALA A 45 22.96 -4.99 19.23
N LEU A 46 23.84 -4.60 18.28
CA LEU A 46 23.51 -4.48 16.86
C LEU A 46 22.97 -5.78 16.26
N TYR A 47 23.41 -6.95 16.73
CA TYR A 47 23.00 -8.25 16.17
C TYR A 47 21.66 -8.76 16.72
N SER A 48 20.99 -7.99 17.57
CA SER A 48 19.65 -8.30 18.05
C SER A 48 18.65 -8.32 16.90
N GLY A 49 18.02 -9.48 16.65
CA GLY A 49 17.06 -9.65 15.56
C GLY A 49 15.85 -8.71 15.64
N SER A 50 15.49 -8.25 16.84
CA SER A 50 14.41 -7.27 17.05
C SER A 50 14.63 -5.94 16.32
N LEU A 51 15.87 -5.56 16.05
CA LEU A 51 16.22 -4.30 15.36
C LEU A 51 15.99 -4.37 13.84
N TRP A 52 15.93 -5.59 13.28
CA TRP A 52 16.00 -5.85 11.85
C TRP A 52 14.74 -6.50 11.28
N ARG A 53 13.63 -6.46 12.03
CA ARG A 53 12.34 -6.99 11.57
C ARG A 53 11.77 -6.23 10.37
N SER A 54 12.09 -4.96 10.25
CA SER A 54 11.62 -4.10 9.15
C SER A 54 12.79 -3.45 8.42
N GLY A 55 12.70 -3.37 7.10
CA GLY A 55 13.71 -2.72 6.26
C GLY A 55 13.08 -1.97 5.09
N THR A 56 13.67 -0.82 4.77
CA THR A 56 13.32 -0.04 3.57
C THR A 56 14.55 0.08 2.68
N ILE A 57 14.37 -0.17 1.40
CA ILE A 57 15.41 -0.03 0.37
C ILE A 57 14.91 0.96 -0.67
N THR A 58 15.58 2.10 -0.78
CA THR A 58 15.22 3.15 -1.73
C THR A 58 16.23 3.22 -2.86
N PHE A 59 15.74 3.07 -4.08
CA PHE A 59 16.49 3.28 -5.30
C PHE A 59 16.19 4.68 -5.81
N TYR A 60 17.19 5.55 -5.76
CA TYR A 60 17.09 6.91 -6.29
C TYR A 60 17.59 6.95 -7.74
N GLY A 61 16.74 7.38 -8.67
CA GLY A 61 17.13 7.60 -10.05
C GLY A 61 18.23 8.63 -10.17
N ARG A 62 18.14 9.75 -9.44
CA ARG A 62 19.20 10.76 -9.44
C ARG A 62 20.44 10.24 -8.69
N PRO A 63 21.58 10.06 -9.37
CA PRO A 63 22.78 9.55 -8.75
C PRO A 63 23.33 10.58 -7.76
N SER A 64 23.57 10.15 -6.53
CA SER A 64 24.37 10.90 -5.55
C SER A 64 25.22 9.91 -4.76
N ARG A 65 26.37 10.38 -4.25
CA ARG A 65 27.25 9.55 -3.42
C ARG A 65 26.53 9.10 -2.14
N ALA A 66 25.76 9.99 -1.53
CA ALA A 66 24.96 9.71 -0.34
C ALA A 66 23.93 8.60 -0.60
N HIS A 67 23.12 8.73 -1.67
CA HIS A 67 22.12 7.72 -2.04
C HIS A 67 22.74 6.37 -2.36
N THR A 68 23.92 6.36 -2.99
CA THR A 68 24.63 5.12 -3.32
C THR A 68 25.09 4.40 -2.06
N LEU A 69 25.65 5.11 -1.09
CA LEU A 69 26.09 4.55 0.19
C LEU A 69 24.89 4.06 1.02
N GLU A 70 23.80 4.82 1.02
CA GLU A 70 22.56 4.44 1.69
C GLU A 70 21.99 3.14 1.12
N LEU A 71 21.85 3.05 -0.21
CA LEU A 71 21.40 1.85 -0.90
C LEU A 71 22.29 0.64 -0.59
N GLN A 72 23.62 0.82 -0.65
CA GLN A 72 24.57 -0.25 -0.34
C GLN A 72 24.45 -0.72 1.12
N SER A 73 24.31 0.21 2.07
CA SER A 73 24.12 -0.10 3.48
C SER A 73 22.82 -0.86 3.73
N ALA A 74 21.71 -0.37 3.16
CA ALA A 74 20.40 -1.00 3.26
C ALA A 74 20.40 -2.44 2.69
N LEU A 75 21.02 -2.63 1.52
CA LEU A 75 21.18 -3.97 0.92
C LEU A 75 22.04 -4.89 1.78
N ARG A 76 23.14 -4.37 2.34
CA ARG A 76 24.03 -5.14 3.23
C ARG A 76 23.27 -5.60 4.47
N HIS A 77 22.49 -4.72 5.10
CA HIS A 77 21.68 -5.07 6.27
C HIS A 77 20.58 -6.06 5.94
N ALA A 78 19.83 -5.84 4.86
CA ALA A 78 18.78 -6.77 4.41
C ALA A 78 19.33 -8.18 4.14
N LYS A 79 20.52 -8.28 3.56
CA LYS A 79 21.19 -9.57 3.33
C LYS A 79 21.74 -10.18 4.62
N LYS A 80 22.43 -9.39 5.46
CA LYS A 80 23.07 -9.87 6.70
C LYS A 80 22.06 -10.34 7.74
N PHE A 81 20.92 -9.67 7.83
CA PHE A 81 19.88 -9.91 8.83
C PHE A 81 18.61 -10.51 8.21
N SER A 82 18.71 -11.10 7.01
CA SER A 82 17.60 -11.67 6.24
C SER A 82 16.72 -12.64 7.04
N LYS A 83 17.33 -13.43 7.93
CA LYS A 83 16.63 -14.39 8.81
C LYS A 83 15.69 -13.74 9.83
N TYR A 84 15.90 -12.47 10.15
CA TYR A 84 15.06 -11.70 11.07
C TYR A 84 14.07 -10.78 10.36
N LEU A 85 14.26 -10.54 9.06
CA LEU A 85 13.46 -9.61 8.27
C LEU A 85 12.05 -10.17 8.04
N GLN A 86 11.06 -9.42 8.51
CA GLN A 86 9.63 -9.74 8.39
C GLN A 86 8.91 -8.77 7.43
N HIS A 87 9.30 -7.51 7.39
CA HIS A 87 8.68 -6.49 6.55
C HIS A 87 9.74 -5.82 5.66
N LEU A 88 9.56 -5.90 4.35
CA LEU A 88 10.43 -5.27 3.38
C LEU A 88 9.65 -4.31 2.49
N GLU A 89 10.08 -3.06 2.48
CA GLU A 89 9.60 -2.04 1.55
C GLU A 89 10.72 -1.67 0.57
N VAL A 90 10.43 -1.73 -0.73
CA VAL A 90 11.32 -1.31 -1.81
C VAL A 90 10.67 -0.15 -2.55
N LYS A 91 11.39 0.96 -2.70
CA LYS A 91 10.93 2.15 -3.42
C LYS A 91 11.81 2.40 -4.62
N LEU A 92 11.20 2.61 -5.79
CA LEU A 92 11.89 3.02 -7.00
C LEU A 92 11.56 4.48 -7.33
N LEU A 93 12.36 5.44 -6.83
CA LEU A 93 12.06 6.86 -6.96
C LEU A 93 12.68 7.45 -8.23
N ASN A 94 11.84 8.05 -9.07
CA ASN A 94 12.21 8.78 -10.29
C ASN A 94 13.10 7.96 -11.25
N PRO A 95 12.64 6.79 -11.74
CA PRO A 95 13.37 6.09 -12.78
C PRO A 95 13.49 7.03 -14.01
N TYR A 96 14.70 7.15 -14.55
CA TYR A 96 15.02 8.17 -15.57
C TYR A 96 15.67 7.60 -16.83
N ASN A 97 16.29 6.42 -16.77
CA ASN A 97 16.89 5.77 -17.93
C ASN A 97 16.93 4.24 -17.79
N THR A 98 17.22 3.57 -18.90
CA THR A 98 17.30 2.10 -18.97
C THR A 98 18.45 1.51 -18.16
N ALA A 99 19.60 2.19 -18.08
CA ALA A 99 20.74 1.69 -17.31
C ALA A 99 20.39 1.56 -15.82
N PHE A 100 19.59 2.50 -15.31
CA PHE A 100 19.08 2.51 -13.95
C PHE A 100 18.09 1.37 -13.70
N THR A 101 17.10 1.16 -14.59
CA THR A 101 16.14 0.06 -14.45
C THR A 101 16.83 -1.31 -14.57
N GLN A 102 17.86 -1.43 -15.41
CA GLN A 102 18.69 -2.63 -15.47
C GLN A 102 19.48 -2.86 -14.18
N LYS A 103 20.10 -1.82 -13.60
CA LYS A 103 20.79 -1.92 -12.31
C LYS A 103 19.83 -2.30 -11.19
N PHE A 104 18.64 -1.70 -11.16
CA PHE A 104 17.57 -2.06 -10.24
C PHE A 104 17.21 -3.54 -10.37
N GLN A 105 16.92 -4.01 -11.59
CA GLN A 105 16.56 -5.38 -11.88
C GLN A 105 17.64 -6.38 -11.41
N VAL A 106 18.91 -6.14 -11.71
CA VAL A 106 20.03 -7.02 -11.29
C VAL A 106 20.18 -7.04 -9.78
N THR A 107 20.04 -5.87 -9.13
CA THR A 107 20.12 -5.74 -7.67
C THR A 107 18.97 -6.48 -6.99
N MET A 108 17.75 -6.29 -7.49
CA MET A 108 16.56 -6.98 -7.01
C MET A 108 16.66 -8.49 -7.20
N ARG A 109 17.14 -8.97 -8.36
CA ARG A 109 17.41 -10.41 -8.56
C ARG A 109 18.31 -10.97 -7.46
N SER A 110 19.43 -10.29 -7.19
CA SER A 110 20.37 -10.73 -6.14
C SER A 110 19.75 -10.70 -4.75
N LEU A 111 18.98 -9.67 -4.44
CA LEU A 111 18.29 -9.55 -3.14
C LEU A 111 17.24 -10.66 -2.97
N LEU A 112 16.36 -10.84 -3.95
CA LEU A 112 15.28 -11.82 -3.90
C LEU A 112 15.83 -13.26 -3.85
N SER A 113 16.89 -13.58 -4.60
CA SER A 113 17.57 -14.89 -4.51
C SER A 113 18.09 -15.14 -3.10
N HIS A 114 18.80 -14.17 -2.52
CA HIS A 114 19.38 -14.27 -1.18
C HIS A 114 18.31 -14.44 -0.09
N LEU A 115 17.23 -13.66 -0.16
CA LEU A 115 16.10 -13.78 0.77
C LEU A 115 15.41 -15.14 0.63
N GLY A 116 15.25 -15.61 -0.60
CA GLY A 116 14.85 -16.96 -0.94
C GLY A 116 15.67 -18.02 -0.21
N GLU A 117 16.98 -18.01 -0.46
CA GLU A 117 17.95 -18.99 0.04
C GLU A 117 18.09 -19.02 1.56
N CYS A 118 18.00 -17.86 2.22
CA CYS A 118 18.17 -17.74 3.67
C CYS A 118 16.92 -18.15 4.48
N ASN A 119 15.88 -18.71 3.84
CA ASN A 119 14.60 -19.03 4.46
C ASN A 119 14.01 -17.83 5.23
N SER A 120 14.04 -16.63 4.62
CA SER A 120 13.46 -15.45 5.25
C SER A 120 12.00 -15.70 5.60
N ARG A 121 11.59 -15.39 6.83
CA ARG A 121 10.18 -15.43 7.24
C ARG A 121 9.50 -14.10 6.91
N LEU A 122 9.64 -13.70 5.65
CA LEU A 122 9.11 -12.42 5.19
C LEU A 122 7.58 -12.50 5.19
N VAL A 123 6.96 -11.67 6.02
CA VAL A 123 5.51 -11.55 6.21
C VAL A 123 4.93 -10.50 5.26
N SER A 124 5.68 -9.44 4.98
CA SER A 124 5.21 -8.31 4.18
C SER A 124 6.23 -7.90 3.13
N LEU A 125 5.78 -7.80 1.88
CA LEU A 125 6.54 -7.22 0.78
C LEU A 125 5.76 -6.06 0.15
N SER A 126 6.38 -4.89 0.09
CA SER A 126 5.88 -3.76 -0.69
C SER A 126 6.92 -3.31 -1.69
N ILE A 127 6.53 -3.21 -2.97
CA ILE A 127 7.36 -2.60 -4.01
C ILE A 127 6.56 -1.45 -4.62
N LYS A 128 7.03 -0.23 -4.39
CA LYS A 128 6.33 1.01 -4.80
C LYS A 128 7.02 1.67 -5.98
N TYR A 129 6.22 2.36 -6.80
CA TYR A 129 6.67 3.21 -7.90
C TYR A 129 7.43 2.44 -9.01
N LEU A 130 6.99 1.21 -9.29
CA LEU A 130 7.60 0.38 -10.34
C LEU A 130 7.35 0.95 -11.74
N GLU A 131 6.10 1.33 -12.03
CA GLU A 131 5.66 1.97 -13.29
C GLU A 131 6.26 1.27 -14.53
N LEU A 132 6.02 -0.04 -14.65
CA LEU A 132 6.69 -0.90 -15.64
C LEU A 132 6.30 -0.54 -17.08
N ASP A 133 5.17 0.14 -17.29
CA ASP A 133 4.68 0.68 -18.57
C ASP A 133 5.55 1.81 -19.14
N ARG A 134 6.43 2.42 -18.34
CA ARG A 134 7.30 3.50 -18.80
C ARG A 134 8.39 3.00 -19.78
N LEU A 135 8.68 3.82 -20.79
CA LEU A 135 9.65 3.55 -21.88
C LEU A 135 11.05 3.10 -21.44
N MET A 136 11.49 3.52 -20.25
CA MET A 136 12.77 3.13 -19.67
C MET A 136 12.87 1.65 -19.28
N TRP A 137 11.73 0.97 -19.12
CA TRP A 137 11.65 -0.47 -18.92
C TRP A 137 11.68 -1.19 -20.27
N LYS A 138 12.90 -1.48 -20.75
CA LYS A 138 13.07 -2.34 -21.94
C LYS A 138 12.45 -3.71 -21.67
N ASN A 139 11.78 -4.25 -22.69
CA ASN A 139 11.05 -5.52 -22.58
C ASN A 139 11.89 -6.65 -21.94
N VAL A 140 13.15 -6.80 -22.35
CA VAL A 140 14.06 -7.80 -21.78
C VAL A 140 14.26 -7.63 -20.26
N VAL A 141 14.44 -6.39 -19.80
CA VAL A 141 14.63 -6.08 -18.37
C VAL A 141 13.34 -6.31 -17.59
N ARG A 142 12.20 -5.89 -18.16
CA ARG A 142 10.86 -6.06 -17.60
C ARG A 142 10.51 -7.54 -17.42
N VAL A 143 10.60 -8.34 -18.48
CA VAL A 143 10.33 -9.79 -18.44
C VAL A 143 11.21 -10.50 -17.43
N GLN A 144 12.51 -10.17 -17.38
CA GLN A 144 13.41 -10.77 -16.41
C GLN A 144 13.06 -10.38 -14.97
N PHE A 145 12.65 -9.13 -14.75
CA PHE A 145 12.21 -8.68 -13.42
C PHE A 145 10.95 -9.43 -12.96
N ILE A 146 9.93 -9.54 -13.83
CA ILE A 146 8.69 -10.26 -13.55
C ILE A 146 8.97 -11.72 -13.21
N LYS A 147 9.76 -12.44 -14.03
CA LYS A 147 10.13 -13.83 -13.76
C LYS A 147 10.84 -14.02 -12.42
N ASN A 148 11.77 -13.12 -12.08
CA ASN A 148 12.50 -13.22 -10.81
C ASN A 148 11.57 -12.97 -9.61
N LEU A 149 10.65 -11.99 -9.74
CA LEU A 149 9.66 -11.69 -8.72
C LEU A 149 8.67 -12.84 -8.55
N ALA A 150 8.11 -13.36 -9.64
CA ALA A 150 7.24 -14.55 -9.67
C ALA A 150 7.90 -15.75 -8.97
N THR A 151 9.16 -16.03 -9.31
CA THR A 151 9.92 -17.12 -8.68
C THR A 151 10.11 -16.93 -7.18
N PHE A 152 10.40 -15.70 -6.75
CA PHE A 152 10.52 -15.36 -5.34
C PHE A 152 9.18 -15.48 -4.59
N LEU A 153 8.12 -14.93 -5.16
CA LEU A 153 6.77 -14.96 -4.59
C LEU A 153 6.29 -16.40 -4.39
N ARG A 154 6.53 -17.26 -5.39
CA ARG A 154 6.26 -18.70 -5.27
C ARG A 154 6.99 -19.34 -4.11
N ARG A 155 8.25 -18.97 -3.88
CA ARG A 155 9.03 -19.50 -2.75
C ARG A 155 8.55 -18.98 -1.38
N MET A 156 8.02 -17.76 -1.34
CA MET A 156 7.63 -17.07 -0.10
C MET A 156 6.14 -17.15 0.23
N SER A 157 5.31 -17.68 -0.66
CA SER A 157 3.83 -17.74 -0.56
C SER A 157 3.31 -18.33 0.76
N LYS A 158 4.08 -19.19 1.42
CA LYS A 158 3.73 -19.76 2.74
C LYS A 158 3.79 -18.75 3.89
N TRP A 159 4.68 -17.78 3.82
CA TRP A 159 4.97 -16.85 4.92
C TRP A 159 4.44 -15.46 4.67
N LEU A 160 4.27 -15.10 3.40
CA LEU A 160 3.79 -13.79 3.00
C LEU A 160 2.30 -13.65 3.32
N ASP A 161 1.98 -12.63 4.11
CA ASP A 161 0.63 -12.25 4.53
C ASP A 161 0.18 -10.94 3.85
N TYR A 162 1.14 -10.06 3.54
CA TYR A 162 0.91 -8.78 2.88
C TYR A 162 1.76 -8.64 1.61
N LEU A 163 1.10 -8.35 0.48
CA LEU A 163 1.76 -7.99 -0.77
C LEU A 163 1.20 -6.67 -1.33
N ASN A 164 2.09 -5.71 -1.58
CA ASN A 164 1.73 -4.44 -2.19
C ASN A 164 2.59 -4.18 -3.45
N LEU A 165 1.92 -4.23 -4.60
CA LEU A 165 2.47 -3.93 -5.92
C LEU A 165 1.75 -2.74 -6.57
N LYS A 166 1.21 -1.83 -5.74
CA LYS A 166 0.53 -0.63 -6.20
C LYS A 166 1.39 0.15 -7.20
N GLY A 167 0.78 0.53 -8.32
CA GLY A 167 1.44 1.31 -9.37
C GLY A 167 2.49 0.52 -10.14
N ALA A 168 2.46 -0.82 -10.12
CA ALA A 168 3.39 -1.61 -10.94
C ALA A 168 3.10 -1.51 -12.44
N ARG A 169 1.84 -1.29 -12.85
CA ARG A 169 1.44 -1.10 -14.25
C ARG A 169 1.93 -2.23 -15.17
N VAL A 170 1.63 -3.46 -14.77
CA VAL A 170 1.97 -4.70 -15.51
C VAL A 170 0.98 -4.97 -16.63
N THR A 171 1.34 -5.83 -17.59
CA THR A 171 0.34 -6.36 -18.54
C THR A 171 -0.52 -7.41 -17.86
N LEU A 172 -1.64 -7.80 -18.47
CA LEU A 172 -2.49 -8.88 -17.97
C LEU A 172 -1.71 -10.19 -17.79
N GLU A 173 -0.93 -10.59 -18.80
CA GLU A 173 -0.12 -11.81 -18.75
C GLU A 173 0.88 -11.79 -17.59
N GLU A 174 1.63 -10.70 -17.44
CA GLU A 174 2.65 -10.56 -16.42
C GLU A 174 2.08 -10.52 -15.01
N GLY A 175 1.00 -9.80 -14.80
CA GLY A 175 0.43 -9.79 -13.47
C GLY A 175 -0.25 -11.13 -13.16
N CYS A 176 -0.89 -11.81 -14.13
CA CYS A 176 -1.42 -13.15 -13.92
C CYS A 176 -0.30 -14.12 -13.51
N GLU A 177 0.88 -14.03 -14.14
CA GLU A 177 2.07 -14.77 -13.72
C GLU A 177 2.45 -14.47 -12.25
N LEU A 178 2.42 -13.20 -11.84
CA LEU A 178 2.72 -12.80 -10.47
C LEU A 178 1.69 -13.30 -9.46
N LEU A 179 0.39 -13.19 -9.76
CA LEU A 179 -0.67 -13.65 -8.86
C LEU A 179 -0.73 -15.19 -8.78
N ASN A 180 -0.61 -15.89 -9.90
CA ASN A 180 -0.56 -17.35 -9.94
C ASN A 180 0.65 -17.90 -9.18
N SER A 181 1.75 -17.15 -9.14
CA SER A 181 2.91 -17.53 -8.33
C SER A 181 2.60 -17.60 -6.84
N LEU A 182 1.59 -16.89 -6.34
CA LEU A 182 1.18 -16.90 -4.94
C LEU A 182 0.33 -18.12 -4.58
N THR A 183 -0.38 -18.71 -5.55
CA THR A 183 -1.27 -19.87 -5.36
C THR A 183 -0.66 -21.20 -5.78
N CYS A 184 0.38 -21.19 -6.61
CA CYS A 184 0.95 -22.37 -7.27
C CYS A 184 1.42 -23.52 -6.37
N LEU A 185 1.58 -23.34 -5.05
CA LEU A 185 2.13 -24.39 -4.17
C LEU A 185 1.07 -25.13 -3.33
N ARG A 186 -0.13 -24.58 -3.12
CA ARG A 186 -1.28 -25.23 -2.43
C ARG A 186 -2.58 -24.48 -2.75
N ASP A 187 -3.72 -25.16 -2.67
CA ASP A 187 -5.08 -24.60 -2.73
C ASP A 187 -5.41 -23.50 -1.67
N LYS A 188 -4.42 -23.04 -0.90
CA LYS A 188 -4.54 -22.02 0.14
C LYS A 188 -3.31 -21.11 0.14
N SER A 189 -3.46 -19.90 -0.40
CA SER A 189 -2.52 -18.79 -0.16
C SER A 189 -2.84 -18.17 1.21
N PHE A 190 -1.82 -17.91 2.04
CA PHE A 190 -1.99 -17.29 3.37
C PHE A 190 -2.10 -15.76 3.34
N ILE A 191 -2.09 -15.16 2.14
CA ILE A 191 -2.10 -13.71 1.99
C ILE A 191 -3.49 -13.17 2.35
N SER A 192 -3.55 -12.39 3.43
CA SER A 192 -4.76 -11.72 3.88
C SER A 192 -4.98 -10.35 3.20
N GLU A 193 -3.89 -9.69 2.77
CA GLU A 193 -3.93 -8.36 2.19
C GLU A 193 -3.13 -8.25 0.88
N ILE A 194 -3.82 -7.83 -0.19
CA ILE A 194 -3.22 -7.54 -1.49
C ILE A 194 -3.60 -6.13 -1.94
N ASN A 195 -2.57 -5.31 -2.21
CA ASN A 195 -2.75 -4.00 -2.86
C ASN A 195 -2.23 -4.05 -4.30
N ILE A 196 -3.16 -3.97 -5.24
CA ILE A 196 -2.97 -4.01 -6.69
C ILE A 196 -3.65 -2.81 -7.38
N GLU A 197 -3.75 -1.69 -6.67
CA GLU A 197 -4.14 -0.40 -7.25
C GLU A 197 -3.18 -0.05 -8.42
N ASP A 198 -3.70 0.36 -9.58
CA ASP A 198 -2.96 0.55 -10.83
C ASP A 198 -2.18 -0.69 -11.36
N PHE A 199 -2.63 -1.92 -11.07
CA PHE A 199 -1.91 -3.15 -11.42
C PHE A 199 -2.40 -3.84 -12.73
N PHE A 200 -3.70 -3.83 -13.10
CA PHE A 200 -4.27 -4.63 -14.20
C PHE A 200 -5.46 -4.02 -14.98
N ARG A 201 -5.95 -4.75 -16.01
CA ARG A 201 -7.38 -4.99 -16.36
C ARG A 201 -7.64 -6.52 -16.13
N LEU A 202 -8.64 -6.98 -15.35
CA LEU A 202 -8.53 -8.14 -14.40
C LEU A 202 -9.01 -9.58 -14.78
N HIS A 203 -8.38 -10.59 -14.13
CA HIS A 203 -8.94 -11.83 -13.51
C HIS A 203 -8.11 -12.16 -12.22
N LEU A 204 -8.72 -12.59 -11.10
CA LEU A 204 -8.05 -12.85 -9.80
C LEU A 204 -8.21 -14.31 -9.30
N PRO A 205 -7.15 -15.01 -8.85
CA PRO A 205 -7.25 -16.34 -8.25
C PRO A 205 -6.88 -16.34 -6.76
N PHE A 206 -7.78 -15.96 -5.84
CA PHE A 206 -7.47 -15.91 -4.39
C PHE A 206 -8.61 -16.39 -3.50
N HIS A 207 -8.29 -17.23 -2.50
CA HIS A 207 -9.27 -17.97 -1.68
C HIS A 207 -9.44 -17.52 -0.21
N SER A 208 -8.84 -16.40 0.21
CA SER A 208 -8.95 -15.92 1.61
C SER A 208 -8.66 -14.42 1.77
N LEU A 209 -9.02 -13.61 0.77
CA LEU A 209 -8.77 -12.16 0.84
C LEU A 209 -9.59 -11.54 1.97
N VAL A 210 -8.95 -10.71 2.80
CA VAL A 210 -9.63 -9.92 3.84
C VAL A 210 -9.79 -8.48 3.37
N ILE A 211 -8.74 -7.90 2.79
CA ILE A 211 -8.76 -6.56 2.21
C ILE A 211 -8.20 -6.59 0.79
N LEU A 212 -8.95 -6.02 -0.16
CA LEU A 212 -8.53 -5.87 -1.56
C LEU A 212 -8.66 -4.40 -1.98
N SER A 213 -7.59 -3.84 -2.55
CA SER A 213 -7.57 -2.46 -3.07
C SER A 213 -7.21 -2.44 -4.55
N PHE A 214 -8.04 -1.78 -5.37
CA PHE A 214 -7.95 -1.79 -6.83
C PHE A 214 -8.75 -0.63 -7.48
N ASN A 215 -8.56 -0.41 -8.79
CA ASN A 215 -9.21 0.69 -9.52
C ASN A 215 -10.63 0.30 -9.98
N TYR A 216 -11.54 1.26 -10.13
CA TYR A 216 -12.91 1.01 -10.59
C TYR A 216 -12.95 0.32 -11.95
N ASN A 217 -12.06 0.72 -12.88
CA ASN A 217 -11.96 0.14 -14.22
C ASN A 217 -11.71 -1.38 -14.25
N CYS A 218 -11.33 -1.96 -13.12
CA CYS A 218 -11.08 -3.37 -12.95
C CYS A 218 -12.32 -4.15 -12.44
N ILE A 219 -13.39 -3.48 -12.03
CA ILE A 219 -14.61 -4.13 -11.53
C ILE A 219 -15.45 -4.64 -12.69
N SER A 220 -15.82 -5.91 -12.65
CA SER A 220 -16.82 -6.52 -13.53
C SER A 220 -17.70 -7.49 -12.73
N ASP A 221 -18.83 -7.92 -13.30
CA ASP A 221 -19.69 -8.93 -12.67
C ASP A 221 -18.96 -10.25 -12.43
N GLU A 222 -18.10 -10.65 -13.39
CA GLU A 222 -17.28 -11.86 -13.26
C GLU A 222 -16.31 -11.74 -12.09
N LEU A 223 -15.71 -10.58 -11.85
CA LEU A 223 -14.86 -10.36 -10.68
C LEU A 223 -15.66 -10.50 -9.38
N LEU A 224 -16.85 -9.90 -9.31
CA LEU A 224 -17.69 -9.98 -8.12
C LEU A 224 -18.12 -11.41 -7.83
N ASP A 225 -18.44 -12.19 -8.86
CA ASP A 225 -18.77 -13.62 -8.74
C ASP A 225 -17.57 -14.45 -8.28
N ILE A 226 -16.36 -14.17 -8.81
CA ILE A 226 -15.13 -14.81 -8.33
C ILE A 226 -14.88 -14.49 -6.85
N LEU A 227 -15.00 -13.22 -6.43
CA LEU A 227 -14.83 -12.82 -5.03
C LEU A 227 -15.88 -13.48 -4.12
N ARG A 228 -17.12 -13.59 -4.62
CA ARG A 228 -18.24 -14.26 -3.93
C ARG A 228 -17.95 -15.74 -3.71
N GLU A 229 -17.40 -16.41 -4.70
CA GLU A 229 -17.12 -17.85 -4.63
C GLU A 229 -15.87 -18.17 -3.83
N GLN A 230 -14.81 -17.38 -4.02
CA GLN A 230 -13.49 -17.73 -3.52
C GLN A 230 -13.17 -17.09 -2.17
N SER A 231 -13.62 -15.86 -1.90
CA SER A 231 -13.16 -15.05 -0.76
C SER A 231 -14.29 -14.52 0.16
N ALA A 232 -15.56 -14.82 -0.11
CA ALA A 232 -16.67 -14.20 0.62
C ALA A 232 -16.68 -14.44 2.15
N HIS A 233 -16.10 -15.55 2.61
CA HIS A 233 -16.06 -15.90 4.03
C HIS A 233 -15.04 -15.07 4.82
N SER A 234 -14.01 -14.53 4.16
CA SER A 234 -12.93 -13.74 4.76
C SER A 234 -12.99 -12.25 4.40
N LEU A 235 -13.58 -11.91 3.25
CA LEU A 235 -13.55 -10.57 2.69
C LEU A 235 -14.30 -9.56 3.58
N CYS A 236 -13.56 -8.59 4.09
CA CYS A 236 -14.04 -7.56 5.01
C CYS A 236 -13.97 -6.16 4.41
N THR A 237 -13.04 -5.86 3.50
CA THR A 237 -12.90 -4.51 2.96
C THR A 237 -12.51 -4.50 1.48
N LEU A 238 -13.26 -3.76 0.67
CA LEU A 238 -12.87 -3.38 -0.69
C LEU A 238 -12.58 -1.89 -0.73
N ASN A 239 -11.38 -1.51 -1.19
CA ASN A 239 -11.02 -0.13 -1.46
C ASN A 239 -10.99 0.08 -2.98
N ILE A 240 -11.89 0.92 -3.48
CA ILE A 240 -12.06 1.18 -4.91
C ILE A 240 -11.59 2.60 -5.22
N GLN A 241 -10.57 2.73 -6.05
CA GLN A 241 -10.11 4.03 -6.53
C GLN A 241 -10.73 4.35 -7.89
N CYS A 242 -11.30 5.54 -8.03
CA CYS A 242 -11.89 6.04 -9.27
C CYS A 242 -11.11 7.28 -9.71
N HIS A 243 -10.41 7.22 -10.84
CA HIS A 243 -9.70 8.38 -11.39
C HIS A 243 -10.38 8.92 -12.66
N ILE A 244 -10.31 10.23 -12.94
CA ILE A 244 -10.94 10.86 -14.14
C ILE A 244 -10.49 10.26 -15.48
N HIS A 245 -9.27 9.75 -15.54
CA HIS A 245 -8.71 9.13 -16.75
C HIS A 245 -9.05 7.64 -16.89
N ASP A 246 -9.66 7.04 -15.88
CA ASP A 246 -10.16 5.68 -15.98
C ASP A 246 -11.49 5.65 -16.73
N PRO A 247 -11.77 4.60 -17.53
CA PRO A 247 -13.10 4.41 -18.07
C PRO A 247 -14.10 4.16 -16.93
N HIS A 248 -15.22 4.90 -16.94
CA HIS A 248 -16.34 4.70 -16.00
C HIS A 248 -17.60 4.15 -16.70
N GLY A 249 -17.49 3.81 -17.98
CA GLY A 249 -18.63 3.40 -18.80
C GLY A 249 -19.10 1.96 -18.57
N GLN A 250 -18.32 1.14 -17.84
CA GLN A 250 -18.70 -0.23 -17.53
C GLN A 250 -19.94 -0.27 -16.63
N VAL A 251 -20.88 -1.15 -16.98
CA VAL A 251 -22.11 -1.38 -16.22
C VAL A 251 -21.89 -2.64 -15.40
N VAL A 252 -21.78 -2.49 -14.09
CA VAL A 252 -21.75 -3.59 -13.14
C VAL A 252 -23.15 -3.71 -12.55
N TRP A 253 -23.72 -4.92 -12.54
CA TRP A 253 -25.11 -5.07 -12.13
C TRP A 253 -25.23 -5.00 -10.61
N GLY A 254 -26.23 -4.26 -10.12
CA GLY A 254 -26.55 -4.20 -8.68
C GLY A 254 -26.79 -5.59 -8.07
N MET A 255 -27.32 -6.52 -8.86
CA MET A 255 -27.52 -7.92 -8.45
C MET A 255 -26.21 -8.63 -8.10
N SER A 256 -25.13 -8.39 -8.85
CA SER A 256 -23.81 -8.99 -8.58
C SER A 256 -23.23 -8.48 -7.26
N TRP A 257 -23.41 -7.18 -6.99
CA TRP A 257 -23.07 -6.58 -5.69
C TRP A 257 -23.92 -7.15 -4.55
N ALA A 258 -25.23 -7.24 -4.73
CA ALA A 258 -26.13 -7.81 -3.74
C ALA A 258 -25.76 -9.27 -3.41
N ASN A 259 -25.43 -10.07 -4.42
CA ASN A 259 -25.00 -11.46 -4.26
C ASN A 259 -23.68 -11.57 -3.47
N LEU A 260 -22.70 -10.71 -3.78
CA LEU A 260 -21.46 -10.63 -3.03
C LEU A 260 -21.69 -10.21 -1.58
N ALA A 261 -22.44 -9.12 -1.35
CA ALA A 261 -22.73 -8.60 0.00
C ALA A 261 -23.50 -9.62 0.86
N LYS A 262 -24.44 -10.36 0.25
CA LYS A 262 -25.16 -11.45 0.93
C LYS A 262 -24.24 -12.58 1.37
N ARG A 263 -23.23 -12.91 0.55
CA ARG A 263 -22.29 -14.00 0.85
C ARG A 263 -21.14 -13.55 1.77
N ALA A 264 -20.81 -12.27 1.75
CA ALA A 264 -19.77 -11.62 2.55
C ALA A 264 -20.38 -10.57 3.49
N PRO A 265 -21.08 -10.98 4.56
CA PRO A 265 -21.85 -10.05 5.41
C PRO A 265 -20.98 -9.05 6.21
N LYS A 266 -19.66 -9.27 6.28
CA LYS A 266 -18.69 -8.35 6.91
C LYS A 266 -18.10 -7.34 5.93
N LEU A 267 -18.46 -7.41 4.65
CA LEU A 267 -17.89 -6.59 3.60
C LEU A 267 -18.24 -5.12 3.78
N ASN A 268 -17.22 -4.28 3.78
CA ASN A 268 -17.32 -2.83 3.71
C ASN A 268 -16.64 -2.33 2.43
N VAL A 269 -17.30 -1.43 1.70
CA VAL A 269 -16.75 -0.85 0.47
C VAL A 269 -16.38 0.63 0.71
N ASN A 270 -15.14 0.99 0.43
CA ASN A 270 -14.64 2.36 0.51
C ASN A 270 -14.33 2.87 -0.90
N PHE A 271 -14.91 3.99 -1.30
CA PHE A 271 -14.63 4.65 -2.56
C PHE A 271 -13.71 5.86 -2.39
N PHE A 272 -12.72 5.96 -3.29
CA PHE A 272 -11.82 7.11 -3.40
C PHE A 272 -11.93 7.70 -4.80
N PHE A 273 -12.71 8.76 -4.94
CA PHE A 273 -12.85 9.47 -6.22
C PHE A 273 -11.80 10.56 -6.32
N GLU A 274 -10.98 10.50 -7.35
CA GLU A 274 -9.98 11.51 -7.67
C GLU A 274 -10.36 12.19 -8.98
N ARG A 275 -10.82 13.45 -8.87
CA ARG A 275 -11.27 14.28 -9.99
C ARG A 275 -12.48 13.72 -10.77
N VAL A 276 -13.19 12.72 -10.25
CA VAL A 276 -14.43 12.18 -10.86
C VAL A 276 -15.63 12.85 -10.21
N MET A 277 -16.23 13.82 -10.90
CA MET A 277 -17.20 14.69 -10.27
C MET A 277 -18.51 14.89 -11.04
N ASN A 278 -18.64 14.27 -12.21
CA ASN A 278 -19.86 14.24 -13.00
C ASN A 278 -20.93 13.37 -12.30
N HIS A 279 -22.15 13.89 -12.15
CA HIS A 279 -23.25 13.18 -11.49
C HIS A 279 -23.59 11.84 -12.16
N ASP A 280 -23.63 11.79 -13.48
CA ASP A 280 -23.98 10.59 -14.23
C ASP A 280 -22.92 9.50 -14.04
N HIS A 281 -21.64 9.89 -13.93
CA HIS A 281 -20.57 8.94 -13.62
C HIS A 281 -20.69 8.41 -12.19
N LEU A 282 -20.90 9.29 -11.21
CA LEU A 282 -21.06 8.89 -9.81
C LEU A 282 -22.29 8.01 -9.60
N ALA A 283 -23.43 8.34 -10.22
CA ALA A 283 -24.68 7.58 -10.10
C ALA A 283 -24.58 6.19 -10.75
N ARG A 284 -23.73 6.02 -11.77
CA ARG A 284 -23.46 4.69 -12.36
C ARG A 284 -22.55 3.84 -11.48
N ILE A 285 -21.61 4.46 -10.78
CA ILE A 285 -20.63 3.77 -9.93
C ILE A 285 -21.24 3.39 -8.58
N LEU A 286 -22.01 4.32 -7.98
CA LEU A 286 -22.58 4.17 -6.65
C LEU A 286 -23.99 3.59 -6.76
N LEU A 287 -24.06 2.26 -6.63
CA LEU A 287 -25.30 1.50 -6.61
C LEU A 287 -25.77 1.30 -5.16
N VAL A 288 -27.08 1.22 -4.95
CA VAL A 288 -27.70 1.10 -3.62
C VAL A 288 -27.42 -0.26 -2.97
N GLU A 289 -27.14 -1.28 -3.79
CA GLU A 289 -26.83 -2.64 -3.37
C GLU A 289 -25.40 -2.79 -2.81
N ILE A 290 -24.55 -1.78 -2.98
CA ILE A 290 -23.17 -1.81 -2.50
C ILE A 290 -23.16 -1.50 -1.00
N PRO A 291 -22.51 -2.34 -0.15
CA PRO A 291 -22.35 -2.05 1.28
C PRO A 291 -21.26 -1.00 1.50
N VAL A 292 -21.54 0.23 1.06
CA VAL A 292 -20.61 1.36 1.16
C VAL A 292 -20.45 1.74 2.63
N ARG A 293 -19.19 1.87 3.06
CA ARG A 293 -18.82 2.37 4.38
C ARG A 293 -18.28 3.79 4.32
N SER A 294 -17.53 4.13 3.28
CA SER A 294 -16.99 5.48 3.14
C SER A 294 -16.87 5.92 1.69
N ILE A 295 -17.12 7.21 1.44
CA ILE A 295 -16.88 7.88 0.16
C ILE A 295 -15.96 9.07 0.41
N SER A 296 -14.79 9.06 -0.24
CA SER A 296 -13.79 10.13 -0.20
C SER A 296 -13.67 10.79 -1.57
N LEU A 297 -14.08 12.05 -1.67
CA LEU A 297 -13.92 12.86 -2.89
C LEU A 297 -12.65 13.73 -2.77
N ARG A 298 -11.69 13.57 -3.69
CA ARG A 298 -10.36 14.19 -3.67
C ARG A 298 -10.07 14.97 -4.95
N SER A 299 -9.26 16.02 -4.81
CA SER A 299 -8.78 16.92 -5.88
C SER A 299 -9.92 17.56 -6.70
N CYS A 300 -10.38 18.72 -6.23
CA CYS A 300 -11.28 19.59 -6.97
C CYS A 300 -10.49 20.79 -7.46
N TYR A 301 -10.31 20.93 -8.77
CA TYR A 301 -9.88 22.21 -9.34
C TYR A 301 -11.13 22.95 -9.82
N PHE A 302 -11.25 24.22 -9.42
CA PHE A 302 -12.39 25.11 -9.70
C PHE A 302 -12.69 25.33 -11.19
N SER A 303 -11.74 24.96 -12.05
CA SER A 303 -11.76 25.17 -13.49
C SER A 303 -12.21 23.95 -14.28
N ASP A 304 -12.66 22.87 -13.62
CA ASP A 304 -13.17 21.69 -14.31
C ASP A 304 -14.62 21.95 -14.80
N PRO A 305 -14.87 22.03 -16.13
CA PRO A 305 -16.17 22.38 -16.68
C PRO A 305 -17.27 21.34 -16.38
N ASP A 306 -16.88 20.10 -16.06
CA ASP A 306 -17.81 19.00 -15.78
C ASP A 306 -18.34 18.99 -14.34
N TRP A 307 -17.95 19.97 -13.52
CA TRP A 307 -18.40 20.10 -12.14
C TRP A 307 -19.73 20.86 -12.03
N THR A 308 -20.84 20.13 -12.09
CA THR A 308 -22.13 20.62 -11.59
C THR A 308 -22.38 20.06 -10.19
N MET A 309 -22.15 20.87 -9.16
CA MET A 309 -22.37 20.46 -7.76
C MET A 309 -23.82 20.09 -7.45
N ARG A 310 -24.77 20.76 -8.10
CA ARG A 310 -26.18 20.72 -7.70
C ARG A 310 -26.77 19.31 -7.78
N PRO A 311 -26.66 18.55 -8.89
CA PRO A 311 -27.21 17.20 -8.96
C PRO A 311 -26.56 16.23 -7.99
N THR A 312 -25.23 16.29 -7.81
CA THR A 312 -24.51 15.47 -6.82
C THR A 312 -24.96 15.77 -5.39
N LEU A 313 -25.17 17.05 -5.05
CA LEU A 313 -25.63 17.48 -3.73
C LEU A 313 -27.12 17.17 -3.48
N THR A 314 -27.98 17.24 -4.51
CA THR A 314 -29.43 17.02 -4.33
C THR A 314 -29.87 15.58 -4.49
N ASN A 315 -29.17 14.79 -5.30
CA ASN A 315 -29.64 13.45 -5.68
C ASN A 315 -28.80 12.35 -5.05
N LEU A 316 -27.49 12.56 -4.89
CA LEU A 316 -26.56 11.52 -4.44
C LEU A 316 -26.25 11.64 -2.94
N LEU A 317 -26.02 12.86 -2.44
CA LEU A 317 -25.78 13.07 -1.00
C LEU A 317 -26.91 12.53 -0.09
N PRO A 318 -28.22 12.67 -0.39
CA PRO A 318 -29.26 12.19 0.53
C PRO A 318 -29.23 10.66 0.71
N ALA A 319 -28.88 9.91 -0.34
CA ALA A 319 -28.80 8.44 -0.28
C ALA A 319 -27.57 7.94 0.49
N TYR A 320 -26.49 8.73 0.54
CA TYR A 320 -25.20 8.32 1.11
C TYR A 320 -24.73 9.22 2.27
N CYS A 321 -25.59 10.09 2.80
CA CYS A 321 -25.21 11.13 3.77
C CYS A 321 -24.46 10.59 5.00
N HIS A 322 -24.81 9.37 5.42
CA HIS A 322 -24.24 8.67 6.56
C HIS A 322 -22.84 8.07 6.33
N VAL A 323 -22.35 8.01 5.07
CA VAL A 323 -21.04 7.41 4.70
C VAL A 323 -20.06 8.41 4.06
N LEU A 324 -20.48 9.65 3.84
CA LEU A 324 -19.68 10.65 3.14
C LEU A 324 -18.64 11.29 4.06
N GLN A 325 -17.36 11.20 3.68
CA GLN A 325 -16.26 11.90 4.33
C GLN A 325 -15.79 13.07 3.46
N VAL A 326 -16.25 14.27 3.79
CA VAL A 326 -15.78 15.51 3.15
C VAL A 326 -14.58 16.05 3.94
N ARG A 327 -13.38 16.05 3.35
CA ARG A 327 -12.21 16.70 3.97
C ARG A 327 -12.28 18.23 3.80
N GLU A 328 -11.89 18.96 4.85
CA GLU A 328 -12.07 20.42 5.06
C GLU A 328 -11.63 21.33 3.91
N THR A 329 -10.73 20.88 3.03
CA THR A 329 -10.28 21.65 1.85
C THR A 329 -11.41 21.90 0.84
N MET A 330 -12.46 21.06 0.79
CA MET A 330 -13.64 21.29 -0.05
C MET A 330 -14.55 22.40 0.47
N VAL A 331 -14.69 22.57 1.80
CA VAL A 331 -15.76 23.38 2.40
C VAL A 331 -15.34 24.85 2.55
N ALA A 332 -14.07 25.11 2.86
CA ALA A 332 -13.57 26.44 3.19
C ALA A 332 -13.64 27.45 2.02
N SER A 333 -13.65 26.96 0.77
CA SER A 333 -13.54 27.78 -0.43
C SER A 333 -14.91 28.09 -1.09
N TYR A 334 -15.94 27.26 -0.87
CA TYR A 334 -17.28 27.47 -1.46
C TYR A 334 -18.30 28.15 -0.52
N CYS A 335 -18.09 28.09 0.81
CA CYS A 335 -19.04 28.65 1.79
C CYS A 335 -19.18 30.20 1.70
N ARG A 336 -18.33 30.88 0.91
CA ARG A 336 -18.43 32.32 0.64
C ARG A 336 -19.39 32.70 -0.50
N LYS A 337 -19.76 31.80 -1.41
CA LYS A 337 -20.51 32.16 -2.64
C LYS A 337 -21.86 31.47 -2.84
N CYS A 338 -22.20 30.42 -2.10
CA CYS A 338 -23.45 29.68 -2.33
C CYS A 338 -24.39 29.69 -1.11
N HIS A 339 -25.51 30.43 -1.21
CA HIS A 339 -26.55 30.49 -0.18
C HIS A 339 -27.22 29.12 0.06
N PHE A 340 -27.18 28.21 -0.92
CA PHE A 340 -27.72 26.85 -0.85
C PHE A 340 -26.83 25.90 -0.05
N CYS A 341 -25.49 26.04 -0.16
CA CYS A 341 -24.54 25.26 0.65
C CYS A 341 -24.70 25.55 2.15
N LYS A 342 -25.04 26.77 2.56
CA LYS A 342 -25.28 27.10 3.98
C LYS A 342 -26.47 26.34 4.58
N LYS A 343 -27.52 26.07 3.79
CA LYS A 343 -28.69 25.29 4.25
C LYS A 343 -28.40 23.79 4.31
N ALA A 344 -27.72 23.24 3.31
CA ALA A 344 -27.30 21.84 3.30
C ALA A 344 -26.26 21.54 4.40
N LEU A 345 -25.27 22.43 4.58
CA LEU A 345 -24.29 22.32 5.66
C LEU A 345 -24.88 22.62 7.04
N GLY A 346 -25.90 23.48 7.15
CA GLY A 346 -26.60 23.72 8.41
C GLY A 346 -27.30 22.47 8.95
N LEU A 347 -27.79 21.59 8.06
CA LEU A 347 -28.31 20.28 8.43
C LEU A 347 -27.18 19.30 8.81
N PHE A 348 -26.07 19.29 8.06
CA PHE A 348 -24.90 18.45 8.38
C PHE A 348 -24.19 18.85 9.69
N TRP A 349 -24.18 20.14 10.07
CA TRP A 349 -23.56 20.62 11.30
C TRP A 349 -24.42 20.37 12.55
N LEU A 350 -25.76 20.38 12.43
CA LEU A 350 -26.65 20.12 13.56
C LEU A 350 -26.63 18.64 13.99
N ASP A 351 -26.54 17.70 13.05
CA ASP A 351 -26.52 16.26 13.38
C ASP A 351 -25.17 15.78 13.90
N THR A 352 -24.07 16.47 13.59
CA THR A 352 -22.73 16.10 14.08
C THR A 352 -22.47 16.59 15.52
N PHE A 353 -23.28 17.53 16.04
CA PHE A 353 -23.13 18.09 17.39
C PHE A 353 -24.01 17.42 18.46
N MET A 354 -24.91 16.50 18.09
CA MET A 354 -25.82 15.82 19.05
C MET A 354 -25.37 14.43 19.49
N PHE A 355 -24.23 13.92 19.01
CA PHE A 355 -23.65 12.64 19.47
C PHE A 355 -22.16 12.79 19.78
N SER A 356 -21.83 13.60 20.79
CA SER A 356 -20.53 13.58 21.48
C SER A 356 -20.67 14.26 22.84
N ASN A 357 -21.08 13.49 23.85
CA ASN A 357 -20.74 13.68 25.25
C ASN A 357 -20.18 12.35 25.76
#